data_AF-A0A382LWJ0-F1
#
_entry.id   AF-A0A382LWJ0-F1
#
_cell.length_a   1.000
_cell.length_b   1.000
_cell.length_c   1.000
_cell.angle_alpha   90.00
_cell.angle_beta   90.00
_cell.angle_gamma   90.00
#
_symmetry.space_group_name_H-M   'P 1'
#
loop_
_entity.id
_entity.type
_entity.pdbx_description
1 polymer ?
#
loop_
_entity_poly.entity_id
_entity_poly.type
_entity_poly.pdbx_seq_one_letter_code
_entity_poly.pdbx_strand_id
1 'polypeptide(L)' 'MAGVLALSGGVGGAKLALGLDRILPAGALTVICNTGDDFEHLGLSISPDIDTVLYTLAGIANPETG' A
#
# COMPACT_ATOMS: atom_id res chain seq x y z
N MET A 1 -13.48 17.91 6.91
CA MET A 1 -12.02 17.96 6.66
C MET A 1 -11.78 17.45 5.25
N ALA A 2 -10.83 18.04 4.52
CA ALA A 2 -10.43 17.53 3.21
C ALA A 2 -9.58 16.25 3.41
N GLY A 3 -9.90 15.19 2.66
CA GLY A 3 -9.12 13.95 2.67
C GLY A 3 -7.83 14.08 1.85
N VAL A 4 -6.88 13.19 2.10
CA VAL A 4 -5.65 13.05 1.33
C VAL A 4 -5.76 11.83 0.43
N LEU A 5 -5.46 12.03 -0.86
CA LEU A 5 -5.34 10.95 -1.83
C LEU A 5 -3.88 10.79 -2.23
N ALA A 6 -3.33 9.58 -2.04
CA ALA A 6 -1.97 9.25 -2.40
C ALA A 6 -1.96 8.23 -3.56
N LEU A 7 -1.15 8.49 -4.58
CA LEU A 7 -0.80 7.48 -5.59
C LEU A 7 0.37 6.65 -5.04
N SER A 8 0.28 5.32 -5.11
CA SER A 8 1.28 4.40 -4.54
C SER A 8 1.70 3.34 -5.53
N GLY A 9 3.00 3.02 -5.52
CA GLY A 9 3.59 1.87 -6.20
C GLY A 9 4.85 1.41 -5.45
N GLY A 10 5.06 0.10 -5.39
CA GLY A 10 6.12 -0.56 -4.65
C GLY A 10 6.20 -0.24 -3.16
N VAL A 11 7.32 -0.67 -2.56
CA VAL A 11 7.62 -0.51 -1.13
C VAL A 11 7.74 0.97 -0.73
N GLY A 12 8.26 1.82 -1.61
CA GLY A 12 8.40 3.26 -1.36
C GLY A 12 7.04 3.93 -1.16
N GLY A 13 6.06 3.63 -2.03
CA GLY A 13 4.70 4.13 -1.90
C GLY A 13 4.01 3.64 -0.62
N ALA A 14 4.19 2.37 -0.26
CA ALA A 14 3.64 1.82 0.98
C ALA A 14 4.22 2.48 2.23
N LYS A 15 5.53 2.78 2.28
CA LYS A 15 6.16 3.52 3.38
C LYS A 15 5.66 4.95 3.50
N LEU A 16 5.40 5.63 2.37
CA LEU A 16 4.76 6.94 2.37
C LEU A 16 3.34 6.86 2.93
N ALA A 17 2.55 5.88 2.48
CA ALA A 17 1.19 5.65 2.97
C ALA A 17 1.18 5.39 4.49
N LEU A 18 2.12 4.61 5.01
CA LEU A 18 2.27 4.37 6.45
C LEU A 18 2.58 5.66 7.22
N GLY A 19 3.43 6.53 6.68
CA GLY A 19 3.69 7.84 7.27
C GLY A 19 2.44 8.72 7.31
N LEU A 20 1.67 8.75 6.21
CA LEU A 20 0.42 9.50 6.11
C LEU A 20 -0.65 8.97 7.06
N ASP A 21 -0.84 7.66 7.14
CA ASP A 21 -1.80 7.01 8.04
C ASP A 21 -1.55 7.37 9.51
N ARG A 22 -0.28 7.49 9.92
CA ARG A 22 0.09 7.86 11.29
C ARG A 22 -0.18 9.32 11.66
N ILE A 23 -0.23 10.22 10.69
CA ILE A 23 -0.37 11.67 10.95
C ILE A 23 -1.77 12.20 10.61
N LEU A 24 -2.52 11.48 9.78
CA LEU A 24 -3.86 11.86 9.36
C LEU A 24 -4.92 11.31 10.33
N PRO A 25 -6.08 11.98 10.45
CA PRO A 25 -7.22 11.39 11.14
C PRO A 25 -7.64 10.06 10.49
N ALA A 26 -8.13 9.12 11.31
CA ALA A 26 -8.65 7.85 10.80
C ALA A 26 -9.70 8.06 9.69
N GLY A 27 -9.53 7.35 8.58
CA GLY A 27 -10.40 7.46 7.40
C GLY A 27 -10.14 8.68 6.50
N ALA A 28 -9.14 9.51 6.80
CA ALA A 28 -8.80 10.67 5.97
C ALA A 28 -7.80 10.34 4.83
N LEU A 29 -7.20 9.14 4.82
CA LEU A 29 -6.30 8.68 3.77
C LEU A 29 -7.01 7.76 2.79
N THR A 30 -6.85 8.01 1.50
CA THR A 30 -7.18 7.09 0.40
C THR A 30 -5.93 6.83 -0.42
N VAL A 31 -5.63 5.57 -0.71
CA VAL A 31 -4.48 5.18 -1.54
C VAL A 31 -4.99 4.58 -2.85
N ILE A 32 -4.51 5.10 -3.98
CA ILE A 32 -4.68 4.49 -5.30
C ILE A 32 -3.38 3.74 -5.61
N CYS A 33 -3.45 2.42 -5.69
CA CYS A 33 -2.31 1.58 -5.98
C CYS A 33 -2.14 1.36 -7.49
N ASN A 34 -0.89 1.26 -7.92
CA ASN A 34 -0.51 0.76 -9.23
C ASN A 34 -1.00 -0.69 -9.42
N THR A 35 -1.49 -0.99 -10.62
CA THR A 35 -1.87 -2.35 -11.06
C THR A 35 -1.07 -2.81 -12.27
N GLY A 36 -0.04 -2.04 -12.68
CA GLY A 36 0.79 -2.37 -13.84
C GLY A 36 1.63 -3.64 -13.65
N ASP A 37 1.83 -4.03 -12.39
CA ASP A 37 2.59 -5.21 -12.00
C ASP A 37 1.67 -6.39 -11.62
N ASP A 38 0.35 -6.27 -11.83
CA ASP A 38 -0.59 -7.36 -11.58
C ASP A 38 -0.42 -8.47 -12.61
N PHE A 39 -0.44 -9.73 -12.16
CA PHE A 39 -0.23 -10.89 -13.02
C PHE A 39 -0.90 -12.14 -12.48
N GLU A 40 -0.99 -13.18 -13.33
CA GLU A 40 -1.38 -14.52 -12.90
C GLU A 40 -0.13 -15.38 -12.69
N HIS A 41 -0.04 -16.05 -11.54
CA HIS A 41 1.00 -17.02 -11.24
C HIS A 41 0.36 -18.30 -10.72
N LEU A 42 0.65 -19.44 -11.38
CA LEU A 42 0.12 -20.75 -11.00
C LEU A 42 -1.43 -20.80 -10.91
N GLY A 43 -2.13 -20.04 -11.77
CA GLY A 43 -3.59 -19.94 -11.77
C GLY A 43 -4.17 -19.01 -10.69
N LEU A 44 -3.34 -18.25 -9.98
CA LEU A 44 -3.75 -17.29 -8.95
C LEU A 44 -3.44 -15.86 -9.41
N SER A 45 -4.35 -14.93 -9.13
CA SER A 45 -4.11 -13.50 -9.32
C SER A 45 -3.19 -12.95 -8.23
N ILE A 46 -2.15 -12.22 -8.64
CA ILE A 46 -1.17 -11.58 -7.78
C ILE A 46 -1.20 -10.07 -8.08
N SER A 47 -1.32 -9.25 -7.03
CA SER A 47 -1.33 -7.78 -7.14
C SER A 47 -0.26 -7.17 -6.21
N PRO A 48 1.02 -7.12 -6.66
CA PRO A 48 2.16 -6.85 -5.77
C PRO A 48 2.07 -5.53 -5.00
N ASP A 49 1.67 -4.45 -5.67
CA ASP A 49 1.65 -3.12 -5.07
C ASP A 49 0.47 -2.91 -4.12
N ILE A 50 -0.68 -3.51 -4.43
CA ILE A 50 -1.84 -3.55 -3.54
C ILE A 50 -1.47 -4.32 -2.26
N ASP A 51 -0.91 -5.52 -2.41
CA ASP A 51 -0.52 -6.38 -1.30
C ASP A 51 0.56 -5.72 -0.43
N THR A 52 1.54 -5.07 -1.06
CA THR A 52 2.60 -4.33 -0.33
C THR A 52 2.02 -3.22 0.54
N VAL A 53 1.06 -2.44 0.04
CA VAL A 53 0.38 -1.39 0.83
C VAL A 53 -0.43 -2.03 1.97
N LEU A 54 -1.19 -3.08 1.68
CA LEU A 54 -2.01 -3.76 2.69
C LEU A 54 -1.16 -4.34 3.82
N TYR A 55 -0.09 -5.08 3.49
CA TYR A 55 0.76 -5.72 4.49
C TYR A 55 1.52 -4.69 5.33
N THR A 56 1.98 -3.60 4.71
CA THR A 56 2.66 -2.51 5.41
C THR A 56 1.72 -1.82 6.41
N LEU A 57 0.51 -1.44 5.99
CA LEU A 57 -0.45 -0.74 6.85
C LEU A 57 -1.05 -1.66 7.93
N ALA A 58 -1.19 -2.96 7.65
CA ALA A 58 -1.60 -3.96 8.63
C ALA A 58 -0.50 -4.30 9.64
N GLY A 59 0.73 -3.82 9.45
CA GLY A 59 1.87 -4.11 10.33
C GLY A 59 2.35 -5.56 10.25
N ILE A 60 2.11 -6.24 9.13
CA ILE A 60 2.49 -7.66 8.90
C ILE A 60 3.59 -7.81 7.84
N ALA A 61 4.02 -6.73 7.20
CA ALA A 61 5.21 -6.72 6.36
C ALA A 61 6.46 -7.11 7.17
N ASN A 62 7.41 -7.80 6.54
CA ASN A 62 8.60 -8.31 7.24
C ASN A 62 9.64 -7.20 7.42
N PRO A 63 9.90 -6.73 8.65
CA PRO A 63 10.80 -5.59 8.87
C PRO A 63 12.28 -5.88 8.53
N GLU A 64 12.70 -7.14 8.45
CA GLU A 64 14.09 -7.50 8.13
C GLU A 64 14.36 -7.47 6.62
N THR A 65 13.40 -7.92 5.82
CA THR A 65 13.55 -8.02 4.36
C THR A 65 12.81 -6.93 3.59
N GLY A 66 11.96 -6.15 4.26
CA GLY A 66 11.08 -5.14 3.66
C GLY A 66 9.62 -5.48 3.89
#